data_AF-A0A2R4K203-F1
#
_entry.id   AF-A0A2R4K203-F1
#
_cell.length_a   1.000
_cell.length_b   1.000
_cell.length_c   1.000
_cell.angle_alpha   90.00
_cell.angle_beta   90.00
_cell.angle_gamma   90.00
#
_symmetry.space_group_name_H-M   'P 1'
#
loop_
_entity.id
_entity.type
_entity.pdbx_description
1 polymer ?
#
loop_
_entity_poly.entity_id
_entity_poly.type
_entity_poly.pdbx_seq_one_letter_code
_entity_poly.pdbx_strand_id
1 'polypeptide(L)'
;MPSSSSRRTARQADLLERLVALVTAEGFAHLTLDDLAERLRCSKTTLYQLARSKQGLVVEAVKHYFRGATEAVEKRVALTADPSDRVRAYLTAVAEQLRPLSRGFLDDVADFPPAREVYEANTRMAAERVRRLIAEGVSDGAFREVHTAFVGEVAAATMRQIQQGELQARTGLTDAEAYEQLASLIVHAVSS
;
A
#
# COMPACT_ATOMS: atom_id res chain seq x y z
N MET A 1 12.51 -16.93 -17.79
CA MET A 1 12.05 -18.08 -16.98
C MET A 1 11.13 -17.56 -15.90
N PRO A 2 9.92 -18.12 -15.71
CA PRO A 2 9.12 -17.77 -14.55
C PRO A 2 9.73 -18.49 -13.34
N SER A 3 10.26 -17.73 -12.38
CA SER A 3 10.71 -18.26 -11.11
C SER A 3 9.53 -18.92 -10.40
N SER A 4 9.61 -20.21 -10.14
CA SER A 4 8.61 -20.95 -9.38
C SER A 4 8.46 -20.33 -7.99
N SER A 5 7.35 -19.64 -7.77
CA SER A 5 6.88 -19.30 -6.43
C SER A 5 6.63 -20.61 -5.70
N SER A 6 7.60 -21.05 -4.89
CA SER A 6 7.38 -22.13 -3.92
C SER A 6 6.23 -21.68 -3.03
N ARG A 7 5.10 -22.39 -3.12
CA ARG A 7 3.94 -22.12 -2.29
C ARG A 7 4.36 -22.32 -0.84
N ARG A 8 4.32 -21.25 -0.04
CA ARG A 8 4.68 -21.30 1.39
C ARG A 8 3.84 -22.36 2.10
N THR A 9 4.47 -23.08 3.02
CA THR A 9 3.73 -23.94 3.95
C THR A 9 2.83 -23.09 4.86
N ALA A 10 1.79 -23.69 5.45
CA ALA A 10 0.90 -22.99 6.38
C ALA A 10 1.66 -22.33 7.54
N ARG A 11 2.70 -23.00 8.06
CA ARG A 11 3.55 -22.46 9.14
C ARG A 11 4.39 -21.26 8.70
N GLN A 12 4.91 -21.29 7.47
CA GLN A 12 5.66 -20.17 6.91
C GLN A 12 4.75 -18.98 6.60
N ALA A 13 3.52 -19.23 6.15
CA ALA A 13 2.53 -18.19 5.95
C ALA A 13 2.16 -17.52 7.29
N ASP A 14 1.84 -18.30 8.32
CA ASP A 14 1.56 -17.78 9.67
C ASP A 14 2.73 -16.95 10.23
N LEU A 15 3.97 -17.44 10.10
CA LEU A 15 5.14 -16.69 10.56
C LEU A 15 5.32 -15.36 9.81
N LEU A 16 5.05 -15.35 8.49
CA LEU A 16 5.12 -14.14 7.69
C LEU A 16 4.03 -13.14 8.09
N GLU A 17 2.80 -13.57 8.34
CA GLU A 17 1.73 -12.70 8.83
C GLU A 17 2.09 -12.06 10.17
N ARG A 18 2.66 -12.85 11.10
CA ARG A 18 3.11 -12.34 12.40
C ARG A 18 4.28 -11.37 12.26
N LEU A 19 5.22 -11.64 11.35
CA LEU A 19 6.29 -10.72 11.01
C LEU A 19 5.75 -9.40 10.45
N VAL A 20 4.78 -9.47 9.53
CA VAL A 20 4.11 -8.30 8.95
C VAL A 20 3.46 -7.48 10.04
N ALA A 21 2.64 -8.10 10.89
CA ALA A 21 1.96 -7.42 12.00
C ALA A 21 2.94 -6.72 12.96
N LEU A 22 4.09 -7.34 13.22
CA LEU A 22 5.14 -6.74 14.04
C LEU A 22 5.72 -5.51 13.34
N VAL A 23 6.27 -5.66 12.13
CA VAL A 23 7.00 -4.56 11.49
C VAL A 23 6.10 -3.39 11.11
N THR A 24 4.84 -3.61 10.76
CA THR A 24 3.91 -2.50 10.44
C THR A 24 3.52 -1.70 11.69
N ALA A 25 3.45 -2.34 12.85
CA ALA A 25 3.03 -1.70 14.10
C ALA A 25 4.12 -0.85 14.79
N GLU A 26 5.40 -1.19 14.62
CA GLU A 26 6.50 -0.53 15.35
C GLU A 26 7.67 -0.06 14.46
N GLY A 27 7.68 -0.43 13.19
CA GLY A 27 8.86 -0.31 12.34
C GLY A 27 9.81 -1.50 12.49
N PHE A 28 10.93 -1.46 11.79
CA PHE A 28 11.88 -2.56 11.68
C PHE A 28 13.35 -2.17 11.81
N ALA A 29 13.72 -0.89 11.74
CA ALA A 29 15.12 -0.47 11.80
C ALA A 29 15.77 -0.89 13.14
N HIS A 30 15.05 -0.70 14.24
CA HIS A 30 15.49 -1.01 15.60
C HIS A 30 15.55 -2.52 15.92
N LEU A 31 14.92 -3.38 15.12
CA LEU A 31 14.84 -4.82 15.39
C LEU A 31 16.09 -5.57 14.95
N THR A 32 16.65 -6.41 15.80
CA THR A 32 17.66 -7.41 15.43
C THR A 32 17.01 -8.73 15.03
N LEU A 33 17.79 -9.65 14.44
CA LEU A 33 17.29 -10.99 14.15
C LEU A 33 16.98 -11.79 15.43
N ASP A 34 17.66 -11.49 16.54
CA ASP A 34 17.37 -12.04 17.86
C ASP A 34 16.01 -11.54 18.38
N ASP A 35 15.77 -10.23 18.30
CA ASP A 35 14.48 -9.64 18.70
C ASP A 35 13.32 -10.25 17.91
N LEU A 36 13.51 -10.41 16.59
CA LEU A 36 12.51 -11.06 15.73
C LEU A 36 12.26 -12.50 16.15
N ALA A 37 13.31 -13.28 16.41
CA ALA A 37 13.17 -14.68 16.82
C ALA A 37 12.42 -14.80 18.16
N GLU A 38 12.77 -13.94 19.13
CA GLU A 38 12.13 -13.90 20.45
C GLU A 38 10.66 -13.47 20.36
N ARG A 39 10.36 -12.32 19.73
CA ARG A 39 8.99 -11.79 19.62
C ARG A 39 8.09 -12.69 18.79
N LEU A 40 8.63 -13.31 17.74
CA LEU A 40 7.90 -14.27 16.92
C LEU A 40 7.92 -15.69 17.50
N ARG A 41 8.55 -15.91 18.66
CA ARG A 41 8.62 -17.20 19.36
C ARG A 41 9.07 -18.34 18.44
N CYS A 42 10.13 -18.08 17.67
CA CYS A 42 10.67 -19.04 16.70
C CYS A 42 12.20 -19.03 16.71
N SER A 43 12.82 -19.99 16.01
CA SER A 43 14.28 -20.02 15.87
C SER A 43 14.73 -19.11 14.72
N LYS A 44 15.98 -18.63 14.77
CA LYS A 44 16.62 -17.95 13.63
C LYS A 44 16.58 -18.81 12.37
N THR A 45 16.77 -20.13 12.50
CA THR A 45 16.66 -21.08 11.39
C THR A 45 15.27 -21.03 10.75
N THR A 46 14.21 -20.89 11.55
CA THR A 46 12.83 -20.74 11.05
C THR A 46 12.67 -19.43 10.27
N LEU A 47 13.23 -18.32 10.77
CA LEU A 47 13.24 -17.05 10.02
C LEU A 47 13.99 -17.17 8.70
N TYR A 48 15.13 -17.88 8.69
CA TYR A 48 15.90 -18.09 7.46
C TYR A 48 15.17 -18.91 6.39
N GLN A 49 14.10 -19.63 6.75
CA GLN A 49 13.23 -20.27 5.77
C GLN A 49 12.35 -19.27 5.01
N LEU A 50 12.11 -18.08 5.56
CA LEU A 50 11.38 -17.00 4.88
C LEU A 50 12.31 -16.17 4.00
N ALA A 51 13.47 -15.76 4.52
CA ALA A 51 14.47 -15.00 3.77
C ALA A 51 15.87 -15.15 4.38
N ARG A 52 16.91 -14.99 3.56
CA ARG A 52 18.31 -15.24 3.95
C ARG A 52 18.95 -14.19 4.87
N SER A 53 18.26 -13.10 5.20
CA SER A 53 18.77 -12.01 6.04
C SER A 53 17.64 -11.21 6.68
N LYS A 54 17.92 -10.42 7.73
CA LYS A 54 16.96 -9.44 8.31
C LYS A 54 16.37 -8.53 7.23
N GLN A 55 17.23 -7.96 6.40
CA GLN A 55 16.82 -7.09 5.29
C GLN A 55 15.88 -7.83 4.32
N GLY A 56 16.19 -9.09 3.99
CA GLY A 56 15.31 -9.92 3.17
C GLY A 56 13.95 -10.20 3.83
N LEU A 57 13.91 -10.42 5.15
CA LEU A 57 12.68 -10.60 5.90
C LEU A 57 11.79 -9.36 5.82
N VAL A 58 12.37 -8.17 6.01
CA VAL A 58 11.67 -6.89 5.89
C VAL A 58 11.10 -6.72 4.49
N VAL A 59 11.90 -6.92 3.44
CA VAL A 59 11.43 -6.80 2.05
C VAL A 59 10.28 -7.77 1.78
N GLU A 60 10.36 -9.01 2.24
CA GLU A 60 9.28 -9.99 2.09
C GLU A 60 8.02 -9.58 2.87
N ALA A 61 8.15 -9.04 4.07
CA ALA A 61 7.02 -8.54 4.85
C ALA A 61 6.34 -7.34 4.15
N VAL A 62 7.11 -6.36 3.68
CA VAL A 62 6.60 -5.18 2.96
C VAL A 62 5.88 -5.59 1.68
N LYS A 63 6.48 -6.50 0.88
CA LYS A 63 5.84 -7.05 -0.32
C LYS A 63 4.55 -7.80 -0.01
N HIS A 64 4.56 -8.61 1.05
CA HIS A 64 3.39 -9.38 1.46
C HIS A 64 2.23 -8.47 1.87
N TYR A 65 2.54 -7.47 2.69
CA TYR A 65 1.58 -6.48 3.15
C TYR A 65 0.94 -5.72 1.97
N PHE A 66 1.73 -5.12 1.08
CA PHE A 66 1.18 -4.33 -0.03
C PHE A 66 0.42 -5.17 -1.07
N ARG A 67 0.81 -6.45 -1.24
CA ARG A 67 0.02 -7.39 -2.05
C ARG A 67 -1.36 -7.62 -1.44
N GLY A 68 -1.42 -7.94 -0.15
CA GLY A 68 -2.69 -8.14 0.56
C GLY A 68 -3.56 -6.89 0.57
N ALA A 69 -2.95 -5.72 0.77
CA ALA A 69 -3.63 -4.42 0.68
C ALA A 69 -4.24 -4.19 -0.70
N THR A 70 -3.49 -4.46 -1.78
CA THR A 70 -4.00 -4.36 -3.16
C THR A 70 -5.19 -5.29 -3.40
N GLU A 71 -5.10 -6.55 -2.96
CA GLU A 71 -6.19 -7.52 -3.08
C GLU A 71 -7.45 -7.07 -2.33
N ALA A 72 -7.30 -6.51 -1.12
CA ALA A 72 -8.39 -5.98 -0.33
C ALA A 72 -9.07 -4.77 -0.99
N VAL A 73 -8.26 -3.84 -1.53
CA VAL A 73 -8.75 -2.65 -2.24
C VAL A 73 -9.52 -3.04 -3.51
N GLU A 74 -8.98 -3.92 -4.35
CA GLU A 74 -9.67 -4.35 -5.58
C GLU A 74 -10.96 -5.12 -5.27
N LYS A 75 -10.98 -5.92 -4.19
CA LYS A 75 -12.21 -6.57 -3.73
C LYS A 75 -13.29 -5.57 -3.34
N ARG A 76 -12.93 -4.47 -2.65
CA ARG A 76 -13.88 -3.40 -2.31
C ARG A 76 -14.45 -2.76 -3.57
N VAL A 77 -13.59 -2.45 -4.53
CA VAL A 77 -13.99 -1.79 -5.79
C VAL A 77 -14.90 -2.69 -6.62
N ALA A 78 -14.60 -3.99 -6.70
CA ALA A 78 -15.44 -4.96 -7.40
C ALA A 78 -16.84 -5.10 -6.81
N LEU A 79 -16.99 -4.88 -5.49
CA LEU A 79 -18.28 -4.88 -4.80
C LEU A 79 -19.02 -3.53 -4.88
N THR A 80 -18.40 -2.50 -5.46
CA THR A 80 -19.00 -1.17 -5.60
C THR A 80 -19.86 -1.10 -6.86
N ALA A 81 -21.18 -1.04 -6.65
CA ALA A 81 -22.18 -1.12 -7.71
C ALA A 81 -22.15 0.12 -8.62
N ASP A 82 -22.17 1.31 -8.04
CA ASP A 82 -22.21 2.56 -8.79
C ASP A 82 -20.82 2.91 -9.36
N PRO A 83 -20.65 3.03 -10.69
CA PRO A 83 -19.41 3.50 -11.29
C PRO A 83 -18.92 4.84 -10.73
N SER A 84 -19.82 5.76 -10.35
CA SER A 84 -19.43 7.06 -9.79
C SER A 84 -18.75 6.94 -8.43
N ASP A 85 -19.03 5.86 -7.69
CA ASP A 85 -18.47 5.63 -6.36
C ASP A 85 -17.15 4.86 -6.40
N ARG A 86 -16.77 4.22 -7.52
CA ARG A 86 -15.60 3.34 -7.57
C ARG A 86 -14.28 4.06 -7.28
N VAL A 87 -14.11 5.30 -7.76
CA VAL A 87 -12.91 6.11 -7.48
C VAL A 87 -12.82 6.43 -5.98
N ARG A 88 -13.95 6.83 -5.38
CA ARG A 88 -14.05 7.08 -3.93
C ARG A 88 -13.72 5.82 -3.15
N ALA A 89 -14.38 4.72 -3.48
CA ALA A 89 -14.21 3.43 -2.83
C ALA A 89 -12.76 2.95 -2.92
N TYR A 90 -12.10 3.14 -4.07
CA TYR A 90 -10.68 2.81 -4.24
C TYR A 90 -9.80 3.61 -3.28
N LEU A 91 -9.87 4.94 -3.32
CA LEU A 91 -8.98 5.81 -2.55
C LEU A 91 -9.24 5.71 -1.03
N THR A 92 -10.51 5.59 -0.61
CA THR A 92 -10.86 5.33 0.79
C THR A 92 -10.37 3.96 1.24
N ALA A 93 -10.46 2.92 0.40
CA ALA A 93 -9.93 1.61 0.76
C ALA A 93 -8.39 1.63 0.89
N VAL A 94 -7.68 2.40 0.06
CA VAL A 94 -6.24 2.63 0.23
C VAL A 94 -5.96 3.31 1.57
N ALA A 95 -6.71 4.35 1.93
CA ALA A 95 -6.59 5.00 3.24
C ALA A 95 -6.83 4.02 4.40
N GLU A 96 -7.87 3.19 4.32
CA GLU A 96 -8.16 2.13 5.31
C GLU A 96 -6.99 1.15 5.46
N GLN A 97 -6.35 0.77 4.35
CA GLN A 97 -5.18 -0.10 4.40
C GLN A 97 -3.99 0.59 5.04
N LEU A 98 -3.72 1.87 4.74
CA LEU A 98 -2.55 2.58 5.29
C LEU A 98 -2.70 2.99 6.76
N ARG A 99 -3.92 3.16 7.26
CA ARG A 99 -4.19 3.64 8.63
C ARG A 99 -3.52 2.83 9.76
N PRO A 100 -3.42 1.48 9.71
CA PRO A 100 -2.74 0.69 10.73
C PRO A 100 -1.21 0.77 10.67
N LEU A 101 -0.63 1.37 9.63
CA LEU A 101 0.81 1.52 9.52
C LEU A 101 1.30 2.57 10.51
N SER A 102 2.23 2.18 11.37
CA SER A 102 2.87 3.12 12.27
C SER A 102 3.74 4.11 11.49
N ARG A 103 3.91 5.30 12.07
CA ARG A 103 4.86 6.28 11.54
C ARG A 103 6.28 5.72 11.47
N GLY A 104 6.71 4.97 12.49
CA GLY A 104 8.03 4.33 12.50
C GLY A 104 8.23 3.36 11.34
N PHE A 105 7.19 2.60 10.95
CA PHE A 105 7.26 1.75 9.76
C PHE A 105 7.43 2.55 8.47
N LEU A 106 6.65 3.62 8.29
CA LEU A 106 6.74 4.45 7.08
C LEU A 106 8.10 5.18 6.96
N ASP A 107 8.59 5.72 8.08
CA ASP A 107 9.92 6.34 8.16
C ASP A 107 11.01 5.30 7.81
N ASP A 108 10.96 4.10 8.39
CA ASP A 108 11.90 3.02 8.10
C ASP A 108 11.83 2.56 6.63
N VAL A 109 10.64 2.51 6.02
CA VAL A 109 10.46 2.20 4.59
C VAL A 109 11.12 3.29 3.74
N ALA A 110 10.96 4.56 4.08
CA ALA A 110 11.55 5.68 3.35
C ALA A 110 13.10 5.65 3.39
N ASP A 111 13.65 5.29 4.54
CA ASP A 111 15.10 5.23 4.79
C ASP A 111 15.77 3.93 4.30
N PHE A 112 14.99 2.91 3.94
CA PHE A 112 15.50 1.63 3.45
C PHE A 112 15.14 1.40 1.96
N PRO A 113 16.07 1.66 1.00
CA PRO A 113 15.76 1.65 -0.43
C PRO A 113 15.04 0.40 -0.97
N PRO A 114 15.41 -0.84 -0.57
CA PRO A 114 14.71 -2.03 -1.04
C PRO A 114 13.22 -2.11 -0.63
N ALA A 115 12.85 -1.56 0.54
CA ALA A 115 11.45 -1.46 0.95
C ALA A 115 10.76 -0.28 0.25
N ARG A 116 11.46 0.85 0.12
CA ARG A 116 10.95 2.02 -0.60
C ARG A 116 10.57 1.68 -2.04
N GLU A 117 11.41 0.95 -2.76
CA GLU A 117 11.14 0.51 -4.13
C GLU A 117 9.85 -0.31 -4.26
N VAL A 118 9.53 -1.14 -3.25
CA VAL A 118 8.29 -1.90 -3.20
C VAL A 118 7.09 -0.98 -3.02
N TYR A 119 7.18 -0.01 -2.10
CA TYR A 119 6.10 0.94 -1.87
C TYR A 119 5.89 1.87 -3.09
N GLU A 120 6.97 2.37 -3.69
CA GLU A 120 6.94 3.15 -4.92
C GLU A 120 6.26 2.40 -6.07
N ALA A 121 6.62 1.12 -6.27
CA ALA A 121 6.01 0.28 -7.29
C ALA A 121 4.50 0.10 -7.06
N ASN A 122 4.10 -0.16 -5.81
CA ASN A 122 2.70 -0.28 -5.43
C ASN A 122 1.93 1.02 -5.71
N THR A 123 2.50 2.17 -5.36
CA THR A 123 1.91 3.48 -5.60
C THR A 123 1.78 3.80 -7.09
N ARG A 124 2.74 3.40 -7.93
CA ARG A 124 2.63 3.53 -9.40
C ARG A 124 1.45 2.72 -9.94
N MET A 125 1.30 1.46 -9.51
CA MET A 125 0.17 0.62 -9.92
C MET A 125 -1.17 1.19 -9.45
N ALA A 126 -1.22 1.72 -8.23
CA ALA A 126 -2.42 2.35 -7.69
C ALA A 126 -2.80 3.61 -8.46
N ALA A 127 -1.84 4.45 -8.83
CA ALA A 127 -2.08 5.63 -9.65
C ALA A 127 -2.61 5.28 -11.05
N GLU A 128 -2.07 4.24 -11.68
CA GLU A 128 -2.62 3.70 -12.94
C GLU A 128 -4.05 3.20 -12.79
N ARG A 129 -4.37 2.55 -11.67
CA ARG A 129 -5.73 2.08 -11.40
C ARG A 129 -6.71 3.23 -11.25
N VAL A 130 -6.36 4.28 -10.51
CA VAL A 130 -7.18 5.50 -10.36
C VAL A 130 -7.43 6.15 -11.72
N ARG A 131 -6.40 6.26 -12.57
CA ARG A 131 -6.55 6.77 -13.94
C ARG A 131 -7.58 5.98 -14.76
N ARG A 132 -7.54 4.64 -14.67
CA ARG A 132 -8.52 3.78 -15.34
C ARG A 132 -9.93 4.00 -14.80
N LEU A 133 -10.11 4.04 -13.48
CA LEU A 133 -11.43 4.26 -12.86
C LEU A 133 -12.06 5.59 -13.27
N ILE A 134 -11.26 6.66 -13.36
CA ILE A 134 -11.75 7.97 -13.84
C ILE A 134 -12.16 7.89 -15.32
N ALA A 135 -11.35 7.25 -16.17
CA ALA A 135 -11.66 7.09 -17.59
C ALA A 135 -12.92 6.24 -17.81
N GLU A 136 -13.08 5.14 -17.06
CA GLU A 136 -14.27 4.29 -17.05
C GLU A 136 -15.52 5.11 -16.66
N GLY A 137 -15.47 5.86 -15.54
CA GLY A 137 -16.61 6.66 -15.10
C GLY A 137 -17.02 7.78 -16.06
N VAL A 138 -16.08 8.41 -16.77
CA VAL A 138 -16.40 9.37 -17.84
C VAL A 138 -17.03 8.68 -19.06
N SER A 139 -16.47 7.54 -19.48
CA SER A 139 -17.00 6.77 -20.62
C SER A 139 -18.42 6.24 -20.36
N ASP A 140 -18.72 5.86 -19.12
CA ASP A 140 -20.02 5.35 -18.71
C ASP A 140 -21.04 6.47 -18.40
N GLY A 141 -20.65 7.74 -18.53
CA GLY A 141 -21.49 8.91 -18.23
C GLY A 141 -21.78 9.13 -16.75
N ALA A 142 -21.06 8.43 -15.86
CA ALA A 142 -21.19 8.55 -14.41
C ALA A 142 -20.47 9.78 -13.84
N PHE A 143 -19.49 10.31 -14.58
CA PHE A 143 -18.77 11.54 -14.27
C PHE A 143 -19.02 12.61 -15.33
N ARG A 144 -18.96 13.88 -14.92
CA ARG A 144 -18.98 15.00 -15.86
C ARG A 144 -17.78 14.93 -16.81
N GLU A 145 -17.92 15.54 -17.98
CA GLU A 145 -16.82 15.60 -18.94
C GLU A 145 -15.65 16.42 -18.37
N VAL A 146 -14.52 15.74 -18.16
CA VAL A 146 -13.26 16.31 -17.65
C VAL A 146 -12.10 15.84 -18.50
N HIS A 147 -10.99 16.57 -18.47
CA HIS A 147 -9.75 16.11 -19.06
C HIS A 147 -9.15 14.97 -18.21
N THR A 148 -9.58 13.73 -18.44
CA THR A 148 -9.27 12.53 -17.63
C THR A 148 -7.77 12.34 -17.40
N ALA A 149 -6.94 12.60 -18.41
CA ALA A 149 -5.48 12.51 -18.28
C ALA A 149 -4.90 13.53 -17.29
N PHE A 150 -5.49 14.73 -17.19
CA PHE A 150 -5.01 15.75 -16.26
C PHE A 150 -5.42 15.42 -14.82
N VAL A 151 -6.70 15.07 -14.60
CA VAL A 151 -7.19 14.64 -13.28
C VAL A 151 -6.41 13.42 -12.80
N GLY A 152 -6.16 12.48 -13.70
CA GLY A 152 -5.33 11.31 -13.47
C GLY A 152 -3.89 11.63 -13.07
N GLU A 153 -3.25 12.61 -13.71
CA GLU A 153 -1.89 13.03 -13.36
C GLU A 153 -1.85 13.79 -12.03
N VAL A 154 -2.84 14.62 -11.73
CA VAL A 154 -2.97 15.27 -10.42
C VAL A 154 -3.07 14.21 -9.31
N ALA A 155 -3.94 13.22 -9.47
CA ALA A 155 -4.05 12.12 -8.51
C ALA A 155 -2.72 11.36 -8.35
N ALA A 156 -2.07 11.01 -9.47
CA ALA A 156 -0.79 10.31 -9.46
C ALA A 156 0.32 11.12 -8.77
N ALA A 157 0.39 12.43 -9.01
CA ALA A 157 1.34 13.33 -8.38
C ALA A 157 1.12 13.42 -6.87
N THR A 158 -0.13 13.59 -6.42
CA THR A 158 -0.46 13.60 -4.99
C THR A 158 -0.10 12.27 -4.33
N MET A 159 -0.44 11.14 -4.94
CA MET A 159 -0.11 9.80 -4.40
C MET A 159 1.41 9.59 -4.27
N ARG A 160 2.22 10.09 -5.21
CA ARG A 160 3.69 10.07 -5.08
C ARG A 160 4.18 10.91 -3.90
N GLN A 161 3.65 12.12 -3.72
CA GLN A 161 4.04 12.98 -2.59
C GLN A 161 3.61 12.42 -1.22
N ILE A 162 2.50 11.69 -1.17
CA ILE A 162 2.10 10.94 0.03
C ILE A 162 3.15 9.86 0.30
N GLN A 163 3.42 9.00 -0.69
CA GLN A 163 4.38 7.90 -0.54
C GLN A 163 5.80 8.36 -0.16
N GLN A 164 6.22 9.55 -0.62
CA GLN A 164 7.52 10.14 -0.30
C GLN A 164 7.55 10.83 1.08
N GLY A 165 6.43 10.92 1.80
CA GLY A 165 6.31 11.65 3.06
C GLY A 165 6.34 13.17 2.92
N GLU A 166 6.50 13.71 1.70
CA GLU A 166 6.55 15.16 1.44
C GLU A 166 5.23 15.85 1.78
N LEU A 167 4.11 15.18 1.58
CA LEU A 167 2.81 15.76 1.90
C LEU A 167 2.65 15.86 3.42
N GLN A 168 2.96 14.80 4.16
CA GLN A 168 2.95 14.81 5.62
C GLN A 168 3.86 15.90 6.19
N ALA A 169 5.08 16.05 5.66
CA ALA A 169 6.02 17.07 6.10
C ALA A 169 5.50 18.51 5.93
N ARG A 170 4.65 18.76 4.92
CA ARG A 170 4.11 20.10 4.62
C ARG A 170 2.75 20.37 5.25
N THR A 171 1.92 19.36 5.45
CA THR A 171 0.52 19.53 5.88
C THR A 171 0.24 18.96 7.26
N GLY A 172 1.11 18.10 7.79
CA GLY A 172 0.88 17.35 9.02
C GLY A 172 -0.08 16.16 8.88
N LEU A 173 -0.68 15.95 7.70
CA LEU A 173 -1.59 14.83 7.47
C LEU A 173 -0.83 13.52 7.37
N THR A 174 -1.33 12.48 8.01
CA THR A 174 -0.88 11.10 7.76
C THR A 174 -1.21 10.67 6.34
N ASP A 175 -0.55 9.62 5.85
CA ASP A 175 -0.82 9.09 4.52
C ASP A 175 -2.30 8.70 4.33
N ALA A 176 -2.90 8.06 5.35
CA ALA A 176 -4.30 7.69 5.33
C ALA A 176 -5.22 8.92 5.19
N GLU A 177 -5.02 9.95 6.02
CA GLU A 177 -5.80 11.20 5.94
C GLU A 177 -5.60 11.89 4.59
N ALA A 178 -4.39 11.88 4.04
CA ALA A 178 -4.12 12.45 2.73
C ALA A 178 -4.85 11.72 1.60
N TYR A 179 -4.95 10.38 1.65
CA TYR A 179 -5.76 9.61 0.70
C TYR A 179 -7.26 9.90 0.83
N GLU A 180 -7.76 10.15 2.05
CA GLU A 180 -9.16 10.58 2.27
C GLU A 180 -9.42 11.96 1.66
N GLN A 181 -8.49 12.92 1.84
CA GLN A 181 -8.58 14.23 1.21
C GLN A 181 -8.53 14.13 -0.32
N LEU A 182 -7.65 13.29 -0.86
CA LEU A 182 -7.57 13.04 -2.29
C LEU A 182 -8.88 12.44 -2.83
N ALA A 183 -9.47 11.47 -2.11
CA ALA A 183 -10.77 10.91 -2.48
C ALA A 183 -11.85 11.99 -2.55
N SER A 184 -11.90 12.87 -1.55
CA SER A 184 -12.84 14.00 -1.54
C SER A 184 -12.61 14.93 -2.73
N LEU A 185 -11.37 15.36 -2.97
CA LEU A 185 -11.01 16.29 -4.05
C LEU A 185 -11.38 15.73 -5.42
N ILE A 186 -10.99 14.47 -5.70
CA ILE A 186 -11.23 13.87 -7.01
C ILE A 186 -12.73 13.71 -7.24
N VAL A 187 -13.49 13.21 -6.26
CA VAL A 187 -14.92 13.02 -6.45
C VAL A 187 -15.61 14.36 -6.68
N HIS A 188 -15.37 15.39 -5.87
CA HIS A 188 -15.95 16.71 -6.12
C HIS A 188 -15.53 17.30 -7.47
N ALA A 189 -14.31 17.00 -7.92
CA ALA A 189 -13.84 17.45 -9.22
C ALA A 189 -14.54 16.74 -10.40
N VAL A 190 -15.08 15.53 -10.23
CA VAL A 190 -15.68 14.75 -11.34
C VAL A 190 -17.19 14.51 -11.20
N SER A 191 -17.77 14.79 -10.02
CA SER A 191 -19.21 14.76 -9.79
C SER A 191 -19.94 15.75 -10.69
N SER A 192 -21.09 15.31 -11.21
CA SER A 192 -22.01 16.08 -12.05
C SER A 192 -22.76 17.17 -11.29
#